data_AF-A0A5S9W3U9-F1
#
_entry.id   AF-A0A5S9W3U9-F1
#
_cell.length_a   1.000
_cell.length_b   1.000
_cell.length_c   1.000
_cell.angle_alpha   90.00
_cell.angle_beta   90.00
_cell.angle_gamma   90.00
#
_symmetry.space_group_name_H-M   'P 1'
#
loop_
_entity.id
_entity.type
_entity.pdbx_description
1 polymer ?
#
loop_
_entity_poly.entity_id
_entity_poly.type
_entity_poly.pdbx_seq_one_letter_code
_entity_poly.pdbx_strand_id
1 'polypeptide(L)'
;MVGGGSKHVGEGSKPRASKDDAYAYLRAVRAKFHNDSKKYDDFVAVMTNFKARRIDRDGCIKEVEQLLKGHRDLISGFNAFLPKCLEIKNYYFGAGEGR
;
A
#
# COMPACT_ATOMS: atom_id res chain seq x y z
N MET A 1 21.69 -10.21 43.82
CA MET A 1 20.59 -11.19 43.69
C MET A 1 19.34 -10.45 44.11
N VAL A 2 18.35 -10.12 43.27
CA VAL A 2 17.46 -10.87 42.36
C VAL A 2 16.97 -9.81 41.35
N GLY A 3 16.83 -9.99 40.05
CA GLY A 3 16.53 -11.19 39.26
C GLY A 3 15.24 -10.93 38.48
N GLY A 4 15.30 -11.10 37.14
CA GLY A 4 14.15 -11.25 36.24
C GLY A 4 13.44 -9.94 35.86
N GLY A 5 13.30 -9.56 34.59
CA GLY A 5 13.13 -10.38 33.40
C GLY A 5 11.65 -10.41 33.00
N SER A 6 11.42 -10.05 31.73
CA SER A 6 10.27 -10.49 30.91
C SER A 6 8.97 -9.69 30.99
N LYS A 7 8.76 -8.86 29.96
CA LYS A 7 7.57 -9.03 29.12
C LYS A 7 8.00 -9.17 27.66
N HIS A 8 8.10 -10.42 27.22
CA HIS A 8 7.96 -10.78 25.82
C HIS A 8 6.47 -10.67 25.47
N VAL A 9 6.15 -10.08 24.32
CA VAL A 9 5.00 -10.32 23.42
C VAL A 9 4.97 -9.11 22.47
N GLY A 10 5.08 -9.20 21.15
CA GLY A 10 5.14 -10.33 20.26
C GLY A 10 5.51 -9.85 18.86
N GLU A 11 5.94 -10.80 18.05
CA GLU A 11 6.13 -10.75 16.60
C GLU A 11 5.36 -9.63 15.88
N GLY A 12 6.08 -8.55 15.52
CA GLY A 12 5.97 -7.92 14.20
C GLY A 12 4.61 -7.39 13.71
N SER A 13 3.73 -6.88 14.57
CA SER A 13 2.52 -6.20 14.10
C SER A 13 2.84 -4.75 13.77
N LYS A 14 2.95 -4.39 12.48
CA LYS A 14 2.90 -2.97 12.06
C LYS A 14 1.69 -2.34 12.76
N PRO A 15 1.81 -1.14 13.37
CA PRO A 15 0.64 -0.44 13.87
C PRO A 15 -0.39 -0.38 12.73
N ARG A 16 -1.61 -0.86 12.99
CA ARG A 16 -2.70 -0.77 12.01
C ARG A 16 -2.82 0.69 11.64
N ALA A 17 -2.63 1.00 10.36
CA ALA A 17 -2.75 2.36 9.88
C ALA A 17 -4.13 2.92 10.27
N SER A 18 -4.12 4.11 10.88
CA SER A 18 -5.33 4.76 11.36
C SER A 18 -6.06 5.47 10.21
N LYS A 19 -7.29 5.93 10.47
CA LYS A 19 -8.03 6.74 9.49
C LYS A 19 -7.24 8.00 9.09
N ASP A 20 -6.56 8.63 10.04
CA ASP A 20 -5.71 9.81 9.78
C ASP A 20 -4.57 9.50 8.80
N ASP A 21 -3.88 8.38 9.00
CA ASP A 21 -2.84 7.90 8.07
C ASP A 21 -3.41 7.68 6.66
N ALA A 22 -4.62 7.14 6.55
CA ALA A 22 -5.28 6.94 5.26
C ALA A 22 -5.56 8.28 4.55
N TYR A 23 -6.03 9.30 5.28
CA TYR A 23 -6.22 10.64 4.72
C TYR A 23 -4.90 11.31 4.35
N ALA A 24 -3.84 11.12 5.14
CA ALA A 24 -2.50 11.58 4.80
C ALA A 24 -1.97 10.91 3.52
N TYR A 25 -2.18 9.60 3.38
CA TYR A 25 -1.79 8.85 2.19
C TYR A 25 -2.52 9.33 0.92
N LEU A 26 -3.85 9.50 0.99
CA LEU A 26 -4.63 10.04 -0.13
C LEU A 26 -4.13 11.43 -0.57
N ARG A 27 -3.77 12.29 0.40
CA ARG A 27 -3.17 13.60 0.11
C ARG A 27 -1.82 13.46 -0.60
N ALA A 28 -0.97 12.53 -0.17
CA ALA A 28 0.32 12.28 -0.80
C ALA A 28 0.18 11.78 -2.25
N VAL A 29 -0.74 10.85 -2.50
CA VAL A 29 -1.06 10.35 -3.87
C VAL A 29 -1.56 11.51 -4.74
N ARG A 30 -2.52 12.30 -4.24
CA ARG A 30 -3.05 13.46 -4.96
C ARG A 30 -1.97 14.51 -5.26
N ALA A 31 -1.09 14.79 -4.30
CA ALA A 31 0.01 15.73 -4.49
C ALA A 31 1.04 15.23 -5.51
N LYS A 32 1.34 13.92 -5.51
CA LYS A 32 2.26 13.33 -6.50
C LYS A 32 1.71 13.34 -7.92
N PHE A 33 0.40 13.12 -8.07
CA PHE A 33 -0.28 13.16 -9.37
C PHE A 33 -1.03 14.48 -9.60
N HIS A 34 -0.59 15.59 -9.00
CA HIS A 34 -1.27 16.88 -9.15
C HIS A 34 -1.32 17.36 -10.61
N ASN A 35 -0.34 16.95 -11.42
CA ASN A 35 -0.24 17.27 -12.83
C ASN A 35 -0.96 16.23 -13.73
N ASP A 36 -1.48 15.16 -13.13
CA ASP A 36 -2.04 14.00 -13.83
C ASP A 36 -3.29 13.51 -13.08
N SER A 37 -4.34 14.33 -13.14
CA SER A 37 -5.61 14.08 -12.43
C SER A 37 -6.23 12.72 -12.77
N LYS A 38 -5.94 12.18 -13.97
CA LYS A 38 -6.41 10.87 -14.40
C LYS A 38 -5.85 9.75 -13.51
N LYS A 39 -4.56 9.80 -13.14
CA LYS A 39 -3.97 8.79 -12.24
C LYS A 39 -4.61 8.82 -10.85
N TYR A 40 -4.95 10.00 -10.33
CA TYR A 40 -5.67 10.08 -9.06
C TYR A 40 -7.08 9.50 -9.18
N ASP A 41 -7.79 9.78 -10.28
CA ASP A 41 -9.13 9.22 -10.53
C ASP A 41 -9.09 7.68 -10.64
N ASP A 42 -8.14 7.15 -11.41
CA ASP A 42 -7.91 5.70 -11.54
C ASP A 42 -7.64 5.06 -10.17
N PHE A 43 -6.87 5.71 -9.27
CA PHE A 43 -6.65 5.23 -7.90
C PHE A 43 -7.95 5.12 -7.11
N VAL A 44 -8.79 6.17 -7.18
CA VAL A 44 -10.08 6.21 -6.49
C VAL A 44 -11.03 5.16 -7.07
N ALA A 45 -11.00 4.94 -8.38
CA ALA A 45 -11.78 3.91 -9.06
C ALA A 45 -11.40 2.50 -8.57
N VAL A 46 -10.10 2.19 -8.44
CA VAL A 46 -9.61 0.90 -7.90
C VAL A 46 -10.10 0.70 -6.46
N MET A 47 -9.97 1.72 -5.60
CA MET A 47 -10.47 1.65 -4.21
C MET A 47 -11.99 1.45 -4.15
N THR A 48 -12.73 2.07 -5.07
CA THR A 48 -14.18 1.94 -5.17
C THR A 48 -14.57 0.53 -5.63
N ASN A 49 -13.91 0.00 -6.66
CA ASN A 49 -14.13 -1.35 -7.16
C ASN A 49 -13.84 -2.41 -6.09
N PHE A 50 -12.79 -2.21 -5.28
CA PHE A 50 -12.48 -3.08 -4.16
C PHE A 50 -13.58 -3.03 -3.08
N LYS A 51 -14.06 -1.83 -2.70
CA LYS A 51 -15.18 -1.67 -1.76
C LYS A 51 -16.47 -2.30 -2.28
N ALA A 52 -16.73 -2.19 -3.58
CA ALA A 52 -17.88 -2.77 -4.25
C ALA A 52 -17.75 -4.30 -4.50
N ARG A 53 -16.65 -4.93 -4.03
CA ARG A 53 -16.32 -6.35 -4.29
C ARG A 53 -16.31 -6.71 -5.80
N ARG A 54 -15.99 -5.74 -6.66
CA ARG A 54 -15.83 -5.95 -8.11
C ARG A 54 -14.47 -6.54 -8.46
N ILE A 55 -13.48 -6.24 -7.63
CA ILE A 55 -12.13 -6.82 -7.70
C ILE A 55 -11.77 -7.42 -6.35
N ASP A 56 -11.06 -8.53 -6.38
CA ASP A 56 -10.51 -9.15 -5.18
C ASP A 56 -9.31 -8.37 -4.63
N ARG A 57 -8.89 -8.75 -3.44
CA ARG A 57 -7.69 -8.23 -2.77
C ARG A 57 -6.47 -8.22 -3.69
N ASP A 58 -6.24 -9.31 -4.41
CA ASP A 58 -5.07 -9.46 -5.30
C ASP A 58 -5.17 -8.51 -6.51
N GLY A 59 -6.36 -8.38 -7.09
CA GLY A 59 -6.64 -7.43 -8.16
C GLY A 59 -6.44 -5.98 -7.71
N CYS A 60 -6.90 -5.63 -6.51
CA CYS A 60 -6.67 -4.31 -5.91
C CYS A 60 -5.17 -4.02 -5.76
N ILE A 61 -4.40 -4.97 -5.24
CA ILE A 61 -2.95 -4.85 -5.08
C ILE A 61 -2.27 -4.64 -6.44
N LYS A 62 -2.60 -5.45 -7.44
CA LYS A 62 -1.99 -5.38 -8.78
C LYS A 62 -2.27 -4.06 -9.47
N GLU A 63 -3.51 -3.57 -9.41
CA GLU A 63 -3.88 -2.29 -10.02
C GLU A 63 -3.19 -1.12 -9.32
N VAL A 64 -3.11 -1.13 -7.99
CA VAL A 64 -2.36 -0.11 -7.22
C VAL A 64 -0.87 -0.16 -7.54
N GLU A 65 -0.28 -1.36 -7.67
CA GLU A 65 1.13 -1.52 -8.05
C GLU A 65 1.41 -0.89 -9.42
N GLN A 66 0.57 -1.17 -10.42
CA GLN A 66 0.74 -0.65 -11.78
C GLN A 66 0.54 0.86 -11.85
N LEU A 67 -0.48 1.37 -11.15
CA LEU A 67 -0.78 2.79 -11.14
C LEU A 67 0.33 3.61 -10.49
N LEU A 68 0.93 3.07 -9.42
CA LEU A 68 2.01 3.70 -8.66
C LEU A 68 3.39 3.24 -9.14
N LYS A 69 3.48 2.55 -10.27
CA LYS A 69 4.75 2.04 -10.82
C LYS A 69 5.74 3.19 -10.99
N GLY A 70 6.96 2.99 -10.47
CA GLY A 70 8.01 4.03 -10.42
C GLY A 70 7.93 4.97 -9.20
N HIS A 71 6.85 4.93 -8.42
CA HIS A 71 6.68 5.74 -7.20
C HIS A 71 6.78 4.89 -5.94
N ARG A 72 8.01 4.46 -5.62
CA ARG A 72 8.32 3.59 -4.47
C ARG A 72 7.79 4.13 -3.13
N ASP A 73 7.83 5.45 -2.93
CA ASP A 73 7.33 6.08 -1.70
C ASP A 73 5.82 5.83 -1.51
N LEU A 74 5.04 5.91 -2.60
CA LEU A 74 3.60 5.69 -2.56
C LEU A 74 3.26 4.21 -2.38
N ILE A 75 4.02 3.30 -2.99
CA ILE A 75 3.83 1.86 -2.79
C ILE A 75 4.17 1.46 -1.34
N SER A 76 5.25 2.01 -0.79
CA SER A 76 5.63 1.80 0.60
C SER A 76 4.55 2.31 1.56
N GLY A 77 3.98 3.48 1.29
CA GLY A 77 2.83 3.99 2.02
C GLY A 77 1.62 3.05 1.95
N PHE A 78 1.31 2.49 0.79
CA PHE A 78 0.22 1.50 0.66
C PHE A 78 0.49 0.22 1.46
N ASN A 79 1.72 -0.27 1.46
CA ASN A 79 2.17 -1.43 2.24
C ASN A 79 2.06 -1.24 3.76
N ALA A 80 1.91 -0.01 4.25
CA ALA A 80 1.61 0.25 5.67
C ALA A 80 0.15 -0.09 6.04
N PHE A 81 -0.76 -0.08 5.06
CA PHE A 81 -2.18 -0.45 5.24
C PHE A 81 -2.42 -1.95 5.05
N LEU A 82 -1.43 -2.69 4.54
CA LEU A 82 -1.53 -4.12 4.29
C LEU A 82 -0.86 -4.92 5.41
N PRO A 83 -1.43 -6.07 5.82
CA PRO A 83 -0.71 -7.04 6.65
C PRO A 83 0.51 -7.58 5.89
N LYS A 84 1.54 -8.02 6.62
CA LYS A 84 2.85 -8.43 6.07
C LYS A 84 2.78 -9.48 4.95
N CYS A 85 1.80 -10.37 5.00
CA CYS A 85 1.61 -11.43 4.00
C CYS A 85 1.14 -10.92 2.63
N LEU A 86 0.72 -9.65 2.53
CA LEU A 86 0.15 -9.03 1.33
C LEU A 86 0.96 -7.84 0.83
N GLU A 87 2.13 -7.58 1.42
CA GLU A 87 2.99 -6.50 1.00
C GLU A 87 3.33 -6.66 -0.49
N ILE A 88 3.17 -5.57 -1.23
CA ILE A 88 3.59 -5.47 -2.62
C ILE A 88 5.11 -5.51 -2.59
N LYS A 89 5.73 -6.52 -3.20
CA LYS A 89 7.19 -6.76 -3.21
C LYS A 89 7.85 -6.59 -4.58
N ASN A 90 7.09 -6.81 -5.67
CA ASN A 90 7.67 -6.95 -7.01
C ASN A 90 7.66 -5.66 -7.86
N TYR A 91 7.48 -4.51 -7.23
CA TYR A 91 7.46 -3.17 -7.86
C TYR A 91 8.84 -2.69 -8.37
N TYR A 92 9.86 -3.55 -8.31
CA TYR A 92 11.22 -3.33 -8.82
C TYR A 92 11.48 -4.03 -10.16
N PHE A 93 10.75 -5.10 -10.49
CA PHE A 93 11.01 -5.92 -11.68
C PHE A 93 10.14 -5.47 -12.86
N GLY A 94 10.18 -4.16 -13.12
CA GLY A 94 9.34 -3.49 -14.10
C GLY A 94 10.09 -2.98 -15.32
N ALA A 95 11.24 -3.56 -15.66
CA ALA A 95 11.99 -3.27 -16.88
C ALA A 95 12.55 -4.59 -17.46
N GLY A 96 11.89 -5.11 -18.50
CA GLY A 96 12.42 -6.15 -19.37
C GLY A 96 12.14 -7.59 -18.93
N GLU A 97 11.06 -8.17 -19.45
CA GLU A 97 11.19 -9.50 -20.05
C GLU A 97 10.30 -9.53 -21.29
N GLY A 98 10.94 -9.42 -22.44
CA GLY A 98 10.32 -9.77 -23.71
C GLY A 98 10.18 -11.28 -23.80
N ARG A 99 9.02 -11.73 -24.25
CA ARG A 99 8.86 -12.86 -25.15
C ARG A 99 7.80 -12.52 -26.16
#